data_AF-A0A3P6RUP6-F1
#
_entry.id   AF-A0A3P6RUP6-F1
#
_cell.length_a   1.000
_cell.length_b   1.000
_cell.length_c   1.000
_cell.angle_alpha   90.00
_cell.angle_beta   90.00
_cell.angle_gamma   90.00
#
_symmetry.space_group_name_H-M   'P 1'
#
loop_
_entity.id
_entity.type
_entity.pdbx_description
1 polymer ?
#
loop_
_entity_poly.entity_id
_entity_poly.type
_entity_poly.pdbx_seq_one_letter_code
_entity_poly.pdbx_strand_id
1 'polypeptide(L)'
;NIGRAKFVSFQDWDEIIIPARNIDLTSLFQNIFNASIASYQIATMYIHYDPNYPSLINSVQARSERLDKEFTKCVLQPRMVFEQGIHHTSRVIQDHYLTLKLQSSKAVVHHYVKYTDTQTYLVNTISSRYGKMLLRNCDMALKKIFV
;
A
#
# COMPACT_ATOMS: atom_id res chain seq x y z
N ASN A 1 10.96 -1.93 -20.68
CA ASN A 1 9.65 -1.92 -19.98
C ASN A 1 8.77 -0.70 -20.26
N ILE A 2 9.25 0.35 -20.96
CA ILE A 2 8.39 1.45 -21.42
C ILE A 2 7.32 0.87 -22.36
N GLY A 3 6.05 1.02 -22.02
CA GLY A 3 4.91 0.67 -22.87
C GLY A 3 4.14 -0.63 -22.57
N ARG A 4 4.55 -1.47 -21.61
CA ARG A 4 3.82 -2.72 -21.27
C ARG A 4 3.05 -2.67 -19.95
N ALA A 5 3.58 -2.03 -18.91
CA ALA A 5 2.91 -1.89 -17.63
C ALA A 5 1.98 -0.67 -17.63
N LYS A 6 0.68 -0.89 -17.34
CA LYS A 6 -0.31 0.19 -17.19
C LYS A 6 -0.06 1.02 -15.93
N PHE A 7 0.31 0.35 -14.85
CA PHE A 7 0.64 0.95 -13.55
C PHE A 7 1.96 0.36 -13.05
N VAL A 8 2.78 1.18 -12.41
CA VAL A 8 4.04 0.77 -11.76
C VAL A 8 4.08 1.37 -10.36
N SER A 9 4.42 0.56 -9.36
CA SER A 9 4.74 1.02 -8.02
C SER A 9 6.24 0.88 -7.74
N PHE A 10 6.75 1.78 -6.91
CA PHE A 10 8.12 1.75 -6.39
C PHE A 10 8.01 1.51 -4.89
N GLN A 11 8.41 0.32 -4.45
CA GLN A 11 8.23 -0.15 -3.08
C GLN A 11 9.38 -1.06 -2.67
N ASP A 12 9.66 -1.10 -1.37
CA ASP A 12 10.64 -2.02 -0.78
C ASP A 12 10.02 -3.41 -0.59
N TRP A 13 10.84 -4.44 -0.34
CA TRP A 13 10.35 -5.83 -0.22
C TRP A 13 9.46 -6.06 1.01
N ASP A 14 9.59 -5.23 2.03
CA ASP A 14 8.81 -5.22 3.27
C ASP A 14 7.58 -4.31 3.19
N GLU A 15 7.23 -3.83 1.98
CA GLU A 15 6.11 -2.92 1.74
C GLU A 15 5.05 -3.53 0.80
N ILE A 16 3.78 -3.42 1.19
CA ILE A 16 2.66 -3.95 0.41
C ILE A 16 1.53 -2.93 0.38
N ILE A 17 1.03 -2.58 -0.82
CA ILE A 17 -0.15 -1.73 -0.97
C ILE A 17 -1.40 -2.56 -0.68
N ILE A 18 -2.21 -2.12 0.28
CA ILE A 18 -3.45 -2.76 0.70
C ILE A 18 -4.65 -1.86 0.40
N PRO A 19 -5.58 -2.28 -0.47
CA PRO A 19 -6.86 -1.60 -0.65
C PRO A 19 -7.68 -1.60 0.64
N ALA A 20 -8.34 -0.49 0.96
CA ALA A 20 -9.17 -0.37 2.15
C ALA A 20 -10.51 -1.11 2.04
N ARG A 21 -10.97 -1.37 0.81
CA ARG A 21 -12.18 -2.16 0.50
C ARG A 21 -11.77 -3.54 -0.01
N ASN A 22 -12.68 -4.50 0.03
CA ASN A 22 -12.47 -5.83 -0.54
C ASN A 22 -12.54 -5.80 -2.08
N ILE A 23 -11.58 -5.11 -2.69
CA ILE A 23 -11.35 -4.99 -4.13
C ILE A 23 -9.89 -5.34 -4.40
N ASP A 24 -9.60 -5.93 -5.55
CA ASP A 24 -8.21 -6.18 -5.95
C ASP A 24 -7.50 -4.87 -6.36
N LEU A 25 -6.16 -4.88 -6.31
CA LEU A 25 -5.33 -3.72 -6.64
C LEU A 25 -5.50 -3.25 -8.08
N THR A 26 -5.71 -4.17 -9.02
CA THR A 26 -5.86 -3.82 -10.43
C THR A 26 -7.15 -3.05 -10.64
N SER A 27 -8.26 -3.55 -10.11
CA SER A 27 -9.56 -2.87 -10.12
C SER A 27 -9.51 -1.53 -9.40
N LEU A 28 -8.84 -1.44 -8.25
CA LEU A 28 -8.63 -0.17 -7.55
C LEU A 28 -7.95 0.85 -8.49
N PHE A 29 -6.82 0.50 -9.08
CA PHE A 29 -6.05 1.42 -9.93
C PHE A 29 -6.78 1.81 -11.20
N GLN A 30 -7.49 0.87 -11.84
CA GLN A 30 -8.33 1.18 -12.99
C GLN A 30 -9.43 2.20 -12.66
N ASN A 31 -9.96 2.18 -11.43
CA ASN A 31 -11.04 3.08 -11.02
C ASN A 31 -10.56 4.48 -10.58
N ILE A 32 -9.34 4.60 -10.07
CA ILE A 32 -8.83 5.89 -9.57
C ILE A 32 -7.99 6.65 -10.61
N PHE A 33 -7.30 5.94 -11.51
CA PHE A 33 -6.53 6.59 -12.57
C PHE A 33 -7.42 6.97 -13.75
N ASN A 34 -7.16 8.14 -14.31
CA ASN A 34 -7.76 8.60 -15.55
C ASN A 34 -6.68 9.19 -16.48
N ALA A 35 -7.11 9.80 -17.60
CA ALA A 35 -6.20 10.36 -18.61
C ALA A 35 -5.37 11.55 -18.12
N SER A 36 -5.75 12.18 -16.99
CA SER A 36 -5.08 13.36 -16.45
C SER A 36 -4.23 13.06 -15.22
N ILE A 37 -4.29 11.86 -14.65
CA ILE A 37 -3.58 11.53 -13.41
C ILE A 37 -2.33 10.71 -13.74
N ALA A 38 -1.16 11.29 -13.54
CA ALA A 38 0.11 10.60 -13.75
C ALA A 38 0.44 9.67 -12.59
N SER A 39 0.19 10.09 -11.35
CA SER A 39 0.57 9.31 -10.17
C SER A 39 -0.26 9.59 -8.93
N TYR A 40 -0.22 8.63 -8.01
CA TYR A 40 -0.70 8.74 -6.65
C TYR A 40 0.42 8.47 -5.65
N GLN A 41 0.55 9.36 -4.66
CA GLN A 41 1.26 9.11 -3.42
C GLN A 41 0.31 8.42 -2.44
N ILE A 42 0.69 7.24 -1.95
CA ILE A 42 -0.09 6.46 -1.00
C ILE A 42 0.60 6.53 0.35
N ALA A 43 -0.14 6.89 1.40
CA ALA A 43 0.38 6.97 2.76
C ALA A 43 0.85 5.62 3.28
N THR A 44 2.00 5.63 3.95
CA THR A 44 2.57 4.46 4.61
C THR A 44 2.04 4.30 6.03
N MET A 45 1.76 3.05 6.40
CA MET A 45 1.25 2.63 7.69
C MET A 45 2.16 1.53 8.22
N TYR A 46 2.79 1.79 9.37
CA TYR A 46 3.76 0.88 9.96
C TYR A 46 3.06 -0.27 10.69
N ILE A 47 3.49 -1.48 10.36
CA ILE A 47 3.01 -2.74 10.94
C ILE A 47 4.18 -3.38 11.66
N HIS A 48 4.15 -3.35 13.00
CA HIS A 48 5.18 -3.98 13.80
C HIS A 48 4.82 -5.44 14.01
N TYR A 49 5.78 -6.32 13.80
CA TYR A 49 5.62 -7.74 14.07
C TYR A 49 6.68 -8.23 15.04
N ASP A 50 6.28 -9.21 15.87
CA ASP A 50 7.22 -9.97 16.69
C ASP A 50 7.98 -10.95 15.78
N PRO A 51 9.31 -10.85 15.65
CA PRO A 51 10.08 -11.78 14.83
C PRO A 51 10.04 -13.22 15.35
N ASN A 52 9.76 -13.43 16.64
CA ASN A 52 9.60 -14.76 17.23
C ASN A 52 8.23 -15.38 16.90
N TYR A 53 7.24 -14.55 16.57
CA TYR A 53 5.92 -14.98 16.17
C TYR A 53 5.45 -14.18 14.95
N PRO A 54 6.01 -14.43 13.75
CA PRO A 54 5.78 -13.66 12.53
C PRO A 54 4.41 -13.97 11.90
N SER A 55 3.36 -13.98 12.72
CA SER A 55 1.98 -14.11 12.27
C SER A 55 1.38 -12.70 12.10
N LEU A 56 0.60 -12.53 11.02
CA LEU A 56 -0.25 -11.34 10.84
C LEU A 56 -1.17 -11.10 12.05
N ILE A 57 -1.53 -12.17 12.76
CA ILE A 57 -2.39 -12.14 13.95
C ILE A 57 -1.69 -11.45 15.13
N ASN A 58 -0.36 -11.54 15.23
CA ASN A 58 0.44 -10.95 16.31
C ASN A 58 1.04 -9.59 15.94
N SER A 59 0.72 -9.09 14.75
CA SER A 59 1.22 -7.80 14.28
C SER A 59 0.41 -6.65 14.91
N VAL A 60 1.09 -5.62 15.41
CA VAL A 60 0.46 -4.42 15.97
C VAL A 60 0.58 -3.29 14.95
N GLN A 61 -0.54 -2.64 14.69
CA GLN A 61 -0.56 -1.44 13.86
C GLN A 61 0.01 -0.28 14.68
N ALA A 62 1.18 0.23 14.29
CA ALA A 62 1.65 1.50 14.78
C ALA A 62 0.97 2.61 13.98
N ARG A 63 -0.08 3.19 14.55
CA ARG A 63 -0.69 4.40 14.00
C ARG A 63 -0.15 5.60 14.77
N SER A 64 0.66 6.41 14.09
CA SER A 64 0.95 7.77 14.54
C SER A 64 0.49 8.73 13.45
N GLU A 65 -0.29 9.75 13.81
CA GLU A 65 -0.77 10.77 12.87
C GLU A 65 0.38 11.51 12.16
N ARG A 66 1.59 11.47 12.75
CA ARG A 66 2.81 12.03 12.18
C ARG A 66 3.40 11.14 11.08
N LEU A 67 3.43 9.82 11.29
CA LEU A 67 3.96 8.86 10.31
C LEU A 67 3.09 8.76 9.05
N ASP A 68 1.76 8.89 9.20
CA ASP A 68 0.80 8.85 8.10
C ASP A 68 0.99 9.99 7.06
N LYS A 69 1.75 11.05 7.37
CA LYS A 69 1.90 12.23 6.50
C LYS A 69 3.27 12.38 5.82
N GLU A 70 4.33 11.85 6.42
CA GLU A 70 5.71 12.07 5.93
C GLU A 70 6.20 10.97 4.98
N PHE A 71 5.78 9.72 5.19
CA PHE A 71 6.23 8.59 4.37
C PHE A 71 5.13 8.12 3.43
N THR A 72 5.42 8.20 2.13
CA THR A 72 4.53 7.77 1.05
C THR A 72 5.26 6.86 0.08
N LYS A 73 4.54 5.98 -0.60
CA LYS A 73 5.05 5.28 -1.78
C LYS A 73 4.20 5.64 -2.99
N CYS A 74 4.81 5.62 -4.16
CA CYS A 74 4.14 6.07 -5.38
C CYS A 74 3.71 4.89 -6.25
N VAL A 75 2.50 5.02 -6.79
CA VAL A 75 2.04 4.27 -7.95
C VAL A 75 1.81 5.26 -9.10
N LEU A 76 2.23 4.91 -10.30
CA LEU A 76 2.20 5.82 -11.45
C LEU A 76 1.80 5.13 -12.75
N GLN A 77 1.38 5.95 -13.73
CA GLN A 77 1.25 5.57 -15.13
C GLN A 77 2.56 5.92 -15.85
N PRO A 78 3.40 4.93 -16.24
CA PRO A 78 4.76 5.20 -16.75
C PRO A 78 4.80 6.14 -17.95
N ARG A 79 3.77 6.10 -18.79
CA ARG A 79 3.65 6.96 -19.98
C ARG A 79 3.44 8.44 -19.68
N MET A 80 3.21 8.83 -18.43
CA MET A 80 2.91 10.21 -18.02
C MET A 80 4.00 10.82 -17.12
N VAL A 81 4.99 10.03 -16.72
CA VAL A 81 6.02 10.43 -15.75
C VAL A 81 7.38 10.45 -16.43
N PHE A 82 8.11 11.56 -16.27
CA PHE A 82 9.48 11.73 -16.73
C PHE A 82 10.47 11.29 -15.63
N GLU A 83 10.21 11.72 -14.39
CA GLU A 83 11.11 11.50 -13.26
C GLU A 83 10.32 11.15 -12.00
N GLN A 84 10.78 10.11 -11.30
CA GLN A 84 10.14 9.54 -10.12
C GLN A 84 11.16 9.43 -8.98
N GLY A 85 10.88 10.09 -7.86
CA GLY A 85 11.55 9.84 -6.59
C GLY A 85 10.91 8.69 -5.82
N ILE A 86 11.48 8.27 -4.70
CA ILE A 86 10.94 7.11 -3.94
C ILE A 86 9.57 7.44 -3.31
N HIS A 87 9.40 8.66 -2.82
CA HIS A 87 8.20 9.09 -2.09
C HIS A 87 7.29 10.03 -2.88
N HIS A 88 7.74 10.56 -4.02
CA HIS A 88 7.02 11.54 -4.83
C HIS A 88 7.35 11.41 -6.31
N THR A 89 6.45 11.86 -7.18
CA THR A 89 6.76 12.08 -8.60
C THR A 89 7.40 13.44 -8.76
N SER A 90 8.64 13.48 -9.26
CA SER A 90 9.43 14.71 -9.36
C SER A 90 9.06 15.51 -10.61
N ARG A 91 8.77 14.81 -11.72
CA ARG A 91 8.41 15.47 -12.98
C ARG A 91 7.48 14.61 -13.85
N VAL A 92 6.39 15.21 -14.31
CA VAL A 92 5.53 14.65 -15.36
C VAL A 92 6.00 15.07 -16.75
N ILE A 93 5.63 14.32 -17.79
CA ILE A 93 6.06 14.64 -19.16
C ILE A 93 5.29 15.82 -19.78
N GLN A 94 4.12 16.16 -19.23
CA GLN A 94 3.24 17.23 -19.71
C GLN A 94 2.56 17.92 -18.52
N ASP A 95 2.45 19.25 -18.56
CA ASP A 95 2.02 20.08 -17.42
C ASP A 95 0.57 19.85 -16.97
N HIS A 96 -0.27 19.30 -17.85
CA HIS A 96 -1.67 18.99 -17.51
C HIS A 96 -1.82 17.69 -16.72
N TYR A 97 -0.76 16.90 -16.56
CA TYR A 97 -0.79 15.69 -15.77
C TYR A 97 -0.62 15.97 -14.28
N LEU A 98 -1.47 15.33 -13.49
CA LEU A 98 -1.61 15.54 -12.06
C LEU A 98 -0.90 14.46 -11.25
N THR A 99 -0.27 14.88 -10.17
CA THR A 99 0.31 14.01 -9.14
C THR A 99 -0.44 14.25 -7.84
N LEU A 100 -1.20 13.27 -7.36
CA LEU A 100 -2.14 13.47 -6.25
C LEU A 100 -1.75 12.64 -5.03
N LYS A 101 -2.22 13.05 -3.84
CA LYS A 101 -2.20 12.20 -2.65
C LYS A 101 -3.47 11.35 -2.60
N LEU A 102 -3.32 10.05 -2.48
CA LEU A 102 -4.45 9.13 -2.34
C LEU A 102 -4.96 9.16 -0.90
N GLN A 103 -6.27 9.27 -0.72
CA GLN A 103 -6.88 9.20 0.60
C GLN A 103 -6.68 7.80 1.20
N SER A 104 -6.27 7.72 2.47
CA SER A 104 -6.06 6.46 3.20
C SER A 104 -7.34 5.61 3.33
N SER A 105 -8.52 6.18 3.06
CA SER A 105 -9.80 5.47 2.95
C SER A 105 -9.93 4.62 1.68
N LYS A 106 -9.01 4.77 0.72
CA LYS A 106 -8.95 4.02 -0.55
C LYS A 106 -7.90 2.92 -0.50
N ALA A 107 -6.68 3.25 -0.10
CA ALA A 107 -5.58 2.32 0.10
C ALA A 107 -4.50 2.93 0.99
N VAL A 108 -3.69 2.05 1.58
CA VAL A 108 -2.49 2.39 2.37
C VAL A 108 -1.36 1.44 2.00
N VAL A 109 -0.12 1.86 2.20
CA VAL A 109 1.06 0.98 2.10
C VAL A 109 1.31 0.43 3.50
N HIS A 110 1.22 -0.89 3.67
CA HIS A 110 1.68 -1.55 4.87
C HIS A 110 3.20 -1.69 4.80
N HIS A 111 3.91 -1.12 5.77
CA HIS A 111 5.36 -1.30 5.92
C HIS A 111 5.63 -2.18 7.14
N TYR A 112 6.16 -3.38 6.92
CA TYR A 112 6.39 -4.37 7.97
C TYR A 112 7.76 -4.17 8.62
N VAL A 113 7.75 -3.70 9.87
CA VAL A 113 8.96 -3.39 10.63
C VAL A 113 9.07 -4.33 11.83
N LYS A 114 10.29 -4.76 12.14
CA LYS A 114 10.54 -5.58 13.34
C LYS A 114 10.21 -4.78 14.59
N TYR A 115 9.67 -5.45 15.61
CA TYR A 115 9.52 -4.87 16.94
C TYR A 115 10.90 -4.42 17.48
N THR A 116 10.97 -3.20 18.01
CA THR A 116 12.11 -2.72 18.79
C THR A 116 11.57 -2.30 20.16
N ASP A 117 12.19 -2.80 21.24
CA ASP A 117 11.70 -2.71 22.63
C ASP A 117 11.46 -1.29 23.17
N THR A 118 11.80 -0.25 22.42
CA THR A 118 11.71 1.17 22.80
C THR A 118 10.37 1.83 22.45
N GLN A 119 9.43 1.11 21.83
CA GLN A 119 8.21 1.72 21.29
C GLN A 119 6.94 1.15 21.94
N THR A 120 6.23 1.99 22.71
CA THR A 120 4.91 1.68 23.26
C THR A 120 3.85 1.84 22.16
N TYR A 121 3.35 0.73 21.62
CA TYR A 121 2.29 0.74 20.62
C TYR A 121 0.92 0.40 21.19
N LEU A 122 -0.10 1.16 20.77
CA LEU A 122 -1.49 0.92 21.09
C LEU A 122 -2.01 -0.32 20.34
N VAL A 123 -2.60 -1.26 21.11
CA VAL A 123 -3.59 -2.29 20.76
C VAL A 123 -3.48 -2.93 19.36
N ASN A 124 -3.24 -4.24 19.33
CA ASN A 124 -3.36 -5.06 18.13
C ASN A 124 -4.79 -4.98 17.52
N THR A 125 -4.95 -4.19 16.46
CA THR A 125 -6.22 -4.06 15.73
C THR A 125 -6.28 -4.91 14.47
N ILE A 126 -5.18 -5.57 14.07
CA ILE A 126 -5.08 -6.28 12.77
C ILE A 126 -6.02 -7.48 12.75
N SER A 127 -6.04 -8.27 13.83
CA SER A 127 -6.96 -9.40 13.96
C SER A 127 -8.43 -8.94 13.89
N SER A 128 -8.78 -7.86 14.60
CA SER A 128 -10.13 -7.29 14.59
C SER A 128 -10.54 -6.76 13.20
N ARG A 129 -9.64 -6.04 12.53
CA ARG A 129 -9.93 -5.31 11.29
C ARG A 129 -9.87 -6.20 10.06
N TYR A 130 -8.94 -7.14 10.02
CA TYR A 130 -8.64 -7.93 8.83
C TYR A 130 -8.81 -9.43 9.04
N GLY A 131 -8.88 -9.94 10.28
CA GLY A 131 -8.89 -11.38 10.56
C GLY A 131 -10.00 -12.15 9.82
N LYS A 132 -11.24 -11.66 9.87
CA LYS A 132 -12.37 -12.28 9.14
C LYS A 132 -12.18 -12.26 7.62
N MET A 133 -11.61 -11.18 7.09
CA MET A 133 -11.39 -11.01 5.66
C MET A 133 -10.22 -11.88 5.16
N LEU A 134 -9.13 -11.96 5.93
CA LEU A 134 -7.97 -12.78 5.65
C LEU A 134 -8.31 -14.27 5.65
N LEU A 135 -9.05 -14.74 6.67
CA LEU A 135 -9.50 -16.14 6.74
C LEU A 135 -10.35 -16.50 5.51
N ARG A 136 -11.36 -15.69 5.20
CA ARG A 136 -12.21 -15.88 4.02
C ARG A 136 -11.39 -15.91 2.73
N ASN A 137 -10.45 -14.99 2.56
CA ASN A 137 -9.65 -14.90 1.34
C ASN A 137 -8.66 -16.07 1.22
N CYS A 138 -8.08 -16.54 2.33
CA CYS A 138 -7.26 -17.75 2.37
C CYS A 138 -8.08 -18.98 1.97
N ASP A 139 -9.29 -19.15 2.53
CA ASP A 139 -10.18 -20.25 2.14
C ASP A 139 -10.54 -20.21 0.65
N MET A 140 -10.80 -19.01 0.12
CA MET A 140 -11.07 -18.82 -1.31
C MET A 140 -9.86 -19.15 -2.19
N ALA A 141 -8.65 -18.82 -1.75
CA ALA A 141 -7.42 -19.12 -2.49
C ALA A 141 -7.11 -20.62 -2.44
N LEU A 142 -7.21 -21.25 -1.26
CA LEU A 142 -7.00 -22.69 -1.10
C LEU A 142 -7.98 -23.49 -1.98
N LYS A 143 -9.25 -23.10 -2.04
CA LYS A 143 -10.25 -23.71 -2.93
C LYS A 143 -9.93 -23.59 -4.41
N LYS A 144 -9.11 -22.63 -4.83
CA LYS A 144 -8.68 -22.46 -6.22
C LYS A 144 -7.39 -23.22 -6.57
N ILE A 145 -6.59 -23.59 -5.57
CA ILE A 145 -5.32 -24.29 -5.75
C ILE A 145 -5.53 -25.82 -5.76
N PHE A 146 -6.53 -26.31 -5.01
CA PHE A 146 -6.81 -27.74 -4.84
C PHE A 146 -8.00 -28.24 -5.69
N VAL A 147 -8.32 -27.54 -6.78
CA VAL A 147 -9.28 -27.96 -7.83
C VAL A 147 -8.55 -27.86 -9.17
#